data_AF-D2ZQQ4-F1
#
_entry.id   AF-D2ZQQ4-F1
#
_cell.length_a   1.000
_cell.length_b   1.000
_cell.length_c   1.000
_cell.angle_alpha   90.00
_cell.angle_beta   90.00
_cell.angle_gamma   90.00
#
_symmetry.space_group_name_H-M   'P 1'
#
loop_
_entity.id
_entity.type
_entity.pdbx_description
1 polymer ?
#
loop_
_entity_poly.entity_id
_entity_poly.type
_entity_poly.pdbx_seq_one_letter_code
_entity_poly.pdbx_strand_id
1 'polypeptide(L)'
;MGKKTKKKFWTMPKTRKFKSFKKRQDNEYYLTEVRLNKEIKEFREMFNSLSHPLSVDEYDDMDSRRLKIKFLFSKQEKKVWNKSDNRRRIYLEQLSFFKHVYVKWKHITYPIYLERHYGVPHHTTFFVPWFLKKKDKKKFISVVANGLV
;
A
#
# COMPACT_ATOMS: atom_id res chain seq x y z
N MET A 1 39.78 72.80 10.09
CA MET A 1 40.05 71.36 10.31
C MET A 1 38.73 70.59 10.36
N GLY A 2 38.32 69.98 9.24
CA GLY A 2 36.99 69.35 9.09
C GLY A 2 36.96 67.90 9.60
N LYS A 3 35.93 67.56 10.38
CA LYS A 3 35.71 66.25 11.02
C LYS A 3 35.52 65.15 9.97
N LYS A 4 36.39 64.12 9.99
CA LYS A 4 36.26 62.90 9.17
C LYS A 4 35.11 62.03 9.70
N THR A 5 34.05 61.90 8.92
CA THR A 5 32.94 60.95 9.16
C THR A 5 33.41 59.52 8.85
N LYS A 6 33.46 58.65 9.87
CA LYS A 6 33.74 57.21 9.70
C LYS A 6 32.56 56.54 8.97
N LYS A 7 32.80 56.09 7.73
CA LYS A 7 31.89 55.21 6.98
C LYS A 7 31.62 53.95 7.82
N LYS A 8 30.36 53.74 8.22
CA LYS A 8 29.90 52.48 8.81
C LYS A 8 29.91 51.41 7.71
N PHE A 9 30.90 50.52 7.77
CA PHE A 9 30.91 49.30 6.97
C PHE A 9 29.81 48.37 7.48
N TRP A 10 28.83 48.08 6.63
CA TRP A 10 27.89 46.99 6.86
C TRP A 10 28.64 45.67 6.80
N THR A 11 28.77 44.98 7.93
CA THR A 11 29.31 43.62 7.97
C THR A 11 28.19 42.65 7.60
N MET A 12 28.45 41.77 6.64
CA MET A 12 27.50 40.70 6.27
C MET A 12 27.20 39.83 7.49
N PRO A 13 25.92 39.58 7.84
CA PRO A 13 25.59 38.55 8.81
C PRO A 13 26.02 37.20 8.24
N LYS A 14 26.89 36.49 8.98
CA LYS A 14 27.35 35.13 8.63
C LYS A 14 26.13 34.26 8.30
N THR A 15 26.14 33.65 7.12
CA THR A 15 25.04 32.85 6.59
C THR A 15 24.63 31.78 7.59
N ARG A 16 23.37 31.84 8.01
CA ARG A 16 22.71 30.83 8.84
C ARG A 16 22.82 29.48 8.11
N LYS A 17 23.64 28.55 8.64
CA LYS A 17 23.82 27.21 8.07
C LYS A 17 22.45 26.58 7.81
N PHE A 18 22.15 26.36 6.54
CA PHE A 18 20.86 25.82 6.08
C PHE A 18 20.58 24.49 6.79
N LYS A 19 19.42 24.40 7.45
CA LYS A 19 18.78 23.15 7.88
C LYS A 19 18.36 22.33 6.63
N SER A 20 19.32 21.79 5.89
CA SER A 20 19.04 21.19 4.56
C SER A 20 18.71 19.69 4.62
N PHE A 21 19.04 18.99 5.72
CA PHE A 21 18.84 17.54 5.81
C PHE A 21 17.39 17.11 6.11
N LYS A 22 16.72 17.78 7.06
CA LYS A 22 15.33 17.45 7.45
C LYS A 22 14.34 17.63 6.27
N LYS A 23 14.57 18.65 5.42
CA LYS A 23 13.79 18.89 4.20
C LYS A 23 13.88 17.74 3.18
N ARG A 24 15.01 17.03 3.08
CA ARG A 24 15.19 15.93 2.10
C ARG A 24 14.42 14.66 2.48
N GLN A 25 14.41 14.29 3.76
CA GLN A 25 13.64 13.14 4.26
C GLN A 25 12.13 13.36 4.19
N ASP A 26 11.68 14.58 4.48
CA ASP A 26 10.27 14.96 4.31
C ASP A 26 9.89 14.90 2.83
N ASN A 27 10.76 15.34 1.91
CA ASN A 27 10.54 15.22 0.47
C ASN A 27 10.36 13.75 0.03
N GLU A 28 11.19 12.83 0.51
CA GLU A 28 11.07 11.42 0.15
C GLU A 28 9.74 10.78 0.61
N TYR A 29 9.28 11.13 1.82
CA TYR A 29 7.99 10.67 2.34
C TYR A 29 6.85 11.17 1.44
N TYR A 30 6.81 12.48 1.13
CA TYR A 30 5.77 13.05 0.28
C TYR A 30 5.81 12.52 -1.15
N LEU A 31 7.00 12.29 -1.72
CA LEU A 31 7.14 11.64 -3.02
C LEU A 31 6.60 10.20 -3.00
N THR A 32 6.78 9.48 -1.90
CA THR A 32 6.22 8.14 -1.73
C THR A 32 4.69 8.18 -1.64
N GLU A 33 4.14 9.13 -0.87
CA GLU A 33 2.69 9.35 -0.74
C GLU A 33 2.03 9.69 -2.09
N VAL A 34 2.66 10.56 -2.89
CA VAL A 34 2.17 10.93 -4.24
C VAL A 34 2.22 9.72 -5.18
N ARG A 35 3.33 8.96 -5.16
CA ARG A 35 3.44 7.73 -5.97
C ARG A 35 2.39 6.71 -5.56
N LEU A 36 2.16 6.53 -4.27
CA LEU A 36 1.17 5.61 -3.74
C LEU A 36 -0.25 5.99 -4.20
N ASN A 37 -0.61 7.28 -4.14
CA ASN A 37 -1.88 7.77 -4.68
C ASN A 37 -2.03 7.48 -6.17
N LYS A 38 -0.97 7.69 -6.96
CA LYS A 38 -0.98 7.39 -8.40
C LYS A 38 -1.23 5.90 -8.65
N GLU A 39 -0.45 5.02 -8.02
CA GLU A 39 -0.58 3.57 -8.22
C GLU A 39 -1.94 3.04 -7.76
N ILE A 40 -2.49 3.56 -6.66
CA ILE A 40 -3.83 3.18 -6.18
C ILE A 40 -4.92 3.62 -7.16
N LYS A 41 -4.82 4.83 -7.71
CA LYS A 41 -5.77 5.33 -8.70
C LYS A 41 -5.74 4.47 -9.97
N GLU A 42 -4.54 4.21 -10.48
CA GLU A 42 -4.35 3.37 -11.67
C GLU A 42 -4.81 1.92 -11.41
N PHE A 43 -4.56 1.36 -10.23
CA PHE A 43 -5.06 0.04 -9.86
C PHE A 43 -6.60 -0.04 -9.89
N ARG A 44 -7.29 1.03 -9.43
CA ARG A 44 -8.75 1.12 -9.54
C ARG A 44 -9.21 1.27 -10.99
N GLU A 45 -8.51 2.06 -11.79
CA GLU A 45 -8.86 2.24 -13.21
C GLU A 45 -8.71 0.92 -13.96
N MET A 46 -7.61 0.20 -13.77
CA MET A 46 -7.41 -1.15 -14.32
C MET A 46 -8.50 -2.11 -13.86
N PHE A 47 -8.87 -2.08 -12.57
CA PHE A 47 -9.96 -2.90 -12.05
C PHE A 47 -11.30 -2.63 -12.76
N ASN A 48 -11.61 -1.35 -13.03
CA ASN A 48 -12.84 -0.97 -13.71
C ASN A 48 -12.82 -1.27 -15.22
N SER A 49 -11.63 -1.40 -15.82
CA SER A 49 -11.44 -1.72 -17.24
C SER A 49 -11.21 -3.19 -17.50
N LEU A 50 -11.35 -4.07 -16.49
CA LEU A 50 -11.11 -5.50 -16.66
C LEU A 50 -12.06 -6.10 -17.68
N SER A 51 -11.50 -6.92 -18.57
CA SER A 51 -12.30 -7.71 -19.48
C SER A 51 -13.06 -8.85 -18.76
N HIS A 52 -14.17 -9.27 -19.34
CA HIS A 52 -14.97 -10.39 -18.88
C HIS A 52 -15.23 -11.33 -20.07
N PRO A 53 -14.63 -12.53 -20.11
CA PRO A 53 -13.80 -13.17 -19.08
C PRO A 53 -12.40 -12.56 -18.94
N LEU A 54 -11.86 -12.57 -17.72
CA LEU A 54 -10.56 -11.98 -17.38
C LEU A 54 -9.40 -12.76 -18.00
N SER A 55 -8.46 -12.07 -18.65
CA SER A 55 -7.24 -12.67 -19.20
C SER A 55 -6.20 -12.95 -18.11
N VAL A 56 -5.34 -13.95 -18.33
CA VAL A 56 -4.18 -14.24 -17.48
C VAL A 56 -3.18 -13.08 -17.48
N ASP A 57 -3.02 -12.39 -18.61
CA ASP A 57 -2.11 -11.24 -18.70
C ASP A 57 -2.63 -10.05 -17.88
N GLU A 58 -3.94 -9.78 -17.92
CA GLU A 58 -4.58 -8.73 -17.11
C GLU A 58 -4.44 -9.01 -15.61
N TYR A 59 -4.51 -10.30 -15.22
CA TYR A 59 -4.26 -10.72 -13.84
C TYR A 59 -2.81 -10.40 -13.41
N ASP A 60 -1.82 -10.73 -14.25
CA ASP A 60 -0.41 -10.50 -13.95
C ASP A 60 -0.04 -9.03 -13.83
N ASP A 61 -0.56 -8.21 -14.75
CA ASP A 61 -0.35 -6.77 -14.73
C ASP A 61 -0.91 -6.16 -13.43
N MET A 62 -2.12 -6.58 -13.04
CA MET A 62 -2.72 -6.14 -11.79
C MET A 62 -2.00 -6.67 -10.55
N ASP A 63 -1.56 -7.93 -10.51
CA ASP A 63 -0.82 -8.47 -9.36
C ASP A 63 0.55 -7.78 -9.20
N SER A 64 1.25 -7.54 -10.30
CA SER A 64 2.52 -6.78 -10.33
C SER A 64 2.35 -5.39 -9.71
N ARG A 65 1.28 -4.70 -10.09
CA ARG A 65 0.94 -3.39 -9.53
C ARG A 65 0.51 -3.46 -8.07
N ARG A 66 -0.24 -4.49 -7.68
CA ARG A 66 -0.60 -4.77 -6.28
C ARG A 66 0.64 -5.00 -5.41
N LEU A 67 1.65 -5.70 -5.91
CA LEU A 67 2.93 -5.88 -5.21
C LEU A 67 3.69 -4.55 -5.06
N LYS A 68 3.68 -3.71 -6.10
CA LYS A 68 4.27 -2.36 -6.05
C LYS A 68 3.60 -1.47 -5.00
N ILE A 69 2.27 -1.48 -4.94
CA ILE A 69 1.50 -0.76 -3.91
C ILE A 69 1.85 -1.29 -2.51
N LYS A 70 1.89 -2.61 -2.33
CA LYS A 70 2.28 -3.24 -1.05
C LYS A 70 3.68 -2.80 -0.60
N PHE A 71 4.63 -2.74 -1.53
CA PHE A 71 6.00 -2.28 -1.26
C PHE A 71 6.02 -0.81 -0.82
N LEU A 72 5.27 0.07 -1.51
CA LEU A 72 5.18 1.49 -1.15
C LEU A 72 4.56 1.68 0.25
N PHE A 73 3.49 0.94 0.58
CA PHE A 73 2.89 0.96 1.91
C PHE A 73 3.89 0.52 2.99
N SER A 74 4.64 -0.57 2.77
CA SER A 74 5.66 -1.05 3.70
C SER A 74 6.77 -0.01 3.94
N LYS A 75 7.18 0.74 2.91
CA LYS A 75 8.15 1.83 3.02
C LYS A 75 7.59 3.01 3.83
N GLN A 76 6.32 3.35 3.61
CA GLN A 76 5.66 4.50 4.24
C GLN A 76 5.29 4.23 5.70
N GLU A 77 4.86 3.00 6.02
CA GLU A 77 4.46 2.55 7.37
C GLU A 77 5.57 2.77 8.41
N LYS A 78 6.83 2.53 8.05
CA LYS A 78 7.98 2.75 8.94
C LYS A 78 8.13 4.22 9.39
N LYS A 79 7.63 5.17 8.60
CA LYS A 79 7.80 6.61 8.82
C LYS A 79 6.50 7.31 9.27
N VAL A 80 5.32 6.74 8.96
CA VAL A 80 4.01 7.40 9.14
C VAL A 80 3.69 7.70 10.61
N TRP A 81 4.09 6.81 11.52
CA TRP A 81 3.78 6.95 12.95
C TRP A 81 4.49 8.13 13.62
N ASN A 82 5.60 8.58 13.03
CA ASN A 82 6.35 9.76 13.47
C ASN A 82 5.85 11.06 12.82
N LYS A 83 4.75 11.03 12.04
CA LYS A 83 4.13 12.19 11.39
C LYS A 83 2.90 12.68 12.14
N SER A 84 2.39 13.85 11.74
CA SER A 84 1.19 14.45 12.31
C SER A 84 -0.05 13.55 12.16
N ASP A 85 -1.04 13.74 13.04
CA ASP A 85 -2.30 12.97 13.00
C ASP A 85 -2.99 13.05 11.64
N ASN A 86 -2.98 14.23 11.00
CA ASN A 86 -3.55 14.40 9.67
C ASN A 86 -2.88 13.49 8.62
N ARG A 87 -1.56 13.30 8.70
CA ARG A 87 -0.83 12.42 7.78
C ARG A 87 -1.11 10.94 8.06
N ARG A 88 -1.25 10.57 9.33
CA ARG A 88 -1.69 9.22 9.71
C ARG A 88 -3.10 8.93 9.19
N ARG A 89 -4.02 9.91 9.25
CA ARG A 89 -5.37 9.79 8.68
C ARG A 89 -5.33 9.54 7.17
N ILE A 90 -4.59 10.36 6.42
CA ILE A 90 -4.44 10.19 4.95
C ILE A 90 -3.93 8.79 4.60
N TYR A 91 -2.92 8.30 5.33
CA TYR A 91 -2.40 6.95 5.12
C TYR A 91 -3.45 5.86 5.36
N LEU A 92 -4.24 5.97 6.42
CA LEU A 92 -5.31 5.02 6.73
C LEU A 92 -6.43 5.06 5.69
N GLU A 93 -6.79 6.24 5.19
CA GLU A 93 -7.75 6.42 4.10
C GLU A 93 -7.27 5.74 2.81
N GLN A 94 -6.01 5.98 2.41
CA GLN A 94 -5.37 5.32 1.28
C GLN A 94 -5.39 3.79 1.42
N LEU A 95 -5.04 3.28 2.61
CA LEU A 95 -5.03 1.86 2.90
C LEU A 95 -6.43 1.24 2.84
N SER A 96 -7.43 1.92 3.42
CA SER A 96 -8.83 1.49 3.40
C SER A 96 -9.35 1.42 1.96
N PHE A 97 -9.11 2.46 1.17
CA PHE A 97 -9.53 2.52 -0.22
C PHE A 97 -8.88 1.42 -1.06
N PHE A 98 -7.57 1.22 -0.92
CA PHE A 98 -6.87 0.13 -1.60
C PHE A 98 -7.42 -1.24 -1.20
N LYS A 99 -7.63 -1.50 0.10
CA LYS A 99 -8.22 -2.75 0.59
C LYS A 99 -9.59 -3.02 -0.03
N HIS A 100 -10.44 -2.00 -0.14
CA HIS A 100 -11.77 -2.13 -0.72
C HIS A 100 -11.73 -2.65 -2.16
N VAL A 101 -10.89 -2.06 -3.01
CA VAL A 101 -10.72 -2.48 -4.41
C VAL A 101 -10.02 -3.85 -4.48
N TYR A 102 -8.97 -4.05 -3.69
CA TYR A 102 -8.19 -5.28 -3.67
C TYR A 102 -9.04 -6.51 -3.30
N VAL A 103 -9.94 -6.40 -2.32
CA VAL A 103 -10.81 -7.51 -1.93
C VAL A 103 -11.73 -7.92 -3.09
N LYS A 104 -12.34 -6.94 -3.79
CA LYS A 104 -13.18 -7.21 -4.96
C LYS A 104 -12.39 -7.88 -6.08
N TRP A 105 -11.23 -7.32 -6.42
CA TRP A 105 -10.32 -7.91 -7.40
C TRP A 105 -9.95 -9.36 -7.03
N LYS A 106 -9.50 -9.58 -5.79
CA LYS A 106 -9.12 -10.92 -5.30
C LYS A 106 -10.25 -11.94 -5.44
N HIS A 107 -11.49 -11.55 -5.21
CA HIS A 107 -12.64 -12.45 -5.37
C HIS A 107 -12.84 -12.86 -6.83
N ILE A 108 -12.74 -11.91 -7.76
CA ILE A 108 -12.90 -12.15 -9.20
C ILE A 108 -11.72 -12.98 -9.74
N THR A 109 -10.51 -12.71 -9.28
CA THR A 109 -9.28 -13.35 -9.81
C THR A 109 -8.88 -14.62 -9.10
N TYR A 110 -9.61 -15.02 -8.05
CA TYR A 110 -9.29 -16.19 -7.25
C TYR A 110 -9.13 -17.49 -8.07
N PRO A 111 -9.98 -17.77 -9.09
CA PRO A 111 -9.79 -18.96 -9.90
C PRO A 111 -8.46 -18.97 -10.67
N ILE A 112 -8.10 -17.84 -11.29
CA ILE A 112 -6.83 -17.69 -12.03
C ILE A 112 -5.64 -17.83 -11.09
N TYR A 113 -5.73 -17.27 -9.88
CA TYR A 113 -4.70 -17.44 -8.85
C TYR A 113 -4.49 -18.92 -8.51
N LEU A 114 -5.57 -19.69 -8.32
CA LEU A 114 -5.47 -21.11 -7.99
C LEU A 114 -4.88 -21.94 -9.13
N GLU A 115 -5.26 -21.62 -10.36
CA GLU A 115 -4.72 -22.27 -11.56
C GLU A 115 -3.22 -22.03 -11.69
N ARG A 116 -2.76 -20.79 -11.56
CA ARG A 116 -1.33 -20.46 -11.67
C ARG A 116 -0.46 -21.01 -10.55
N HIS A 117 -0.90 -20.88 -9.30
CA HIS A 117 -0.04 -21.18 -8.15
C HIS A 117 -0.15 -22.64 -7.69
N TYR A 118 -1.25 -23.32 -7.99
CA TYR A 118 -1.53 -24.66 -7.49
C TYR A 118 -1.98 -25.64 -8.58
N GLY A 119 -2.04 -25.22 -9.85
CA GLY A 119 -2.45 -26.07 -10.97
C GLY A 119 -3.91 -26.51 -10.92
N VAL A 120 -4.76 -25.80 -10.16
CA VAL A 120 -6.18 -26.15 -9.99
C VAL A 120 -6.98 -25.63 -11.19
N PRO A 121 -7.62 -26.49 -12.00
CA PRO A 121 -8.35 -26.04 -13.16
C PRO A 121 -9.53 -25.13 -12.78
N HIS A 122 -9.76 -24.08 -13.57
CA HIS A 122 -10.77 -23.05 -13.29
C HIS A 122 -12.16 -23.63 -12.95
N HIS A 123 -12.64 -24.64 -13.70
CA HIS A 123 -13.94 -25.27 -13.48
C HIS A 123 -14.08 -26.02 -12.14
N THR A 124 -12.96 -26.40 -11.51
CA THR A 124 -12.96 -27.07 -10.20
C THR A 124 -12.96 -26.09 -9.03
N THR A 125 -12.70 -24.81 -9.28
CA THR A 125 -12.56 -23.80 -8.21
C THR A 125 -13.86 -23.54 -7.45
N PHE A 126 -15.02 -23.84 -8.04
CA PHE A 126 -16.32 -23.82 -7.37
C PHE A 126 -16.41 -24.77 -6.16
N PHE A 127 -15.64 -25.86 -6.15
CA PHE A 127 -15.63 -26.83 -5.04
C PHE A 127 -14.71 -26.41 -3.89
N VAL A 128 -13.83 -25.43 -4.08
CA VAL A 128 -12.84 -25.00 -3.08
C VAL A 128 -13.47 -24.56 -1.75
N PRO A 129 -14.56 -23.76 -1.72
CA PRO A 129 -15.26 -23.42 -0.48
C PRO A 129 -15.76 -24.66 0.28
N TRP A 130 -16.20 -25.70 -0.42
CA TRP A 130 -16.68 -26.93 0.19
C TRP A 130 -15.56 -27.70 0.91
N PHE A 131 -14.36 -27.74 0.31
CA PHE A 131 -13.17 -28.31 0.95
C PHE A 131 -12.71 -27.51 2.17
N LEU A 132 -12.76 -26.17 2.10
CA LEU A 132 -12.42 -25.30 3.23
C LEU A 132 -13.39 -25.51 4.40
N LYS A 133 -14.70 -25.56 4.14
CA LYS A 133 -15.75 -25.79 5.16
C LYS A 133 -15.61 -27.15 5.87
N LYS A 134 -15.07 -28.17 5.19
CA LYS A 134 -14.76 -29.47 5.81
C LYS A 134 -13.55 -29.44 6.76
N LYS A 135 -12.56 -28.58 6.52
CA LYS A 135 -11.39 -28.45 7.41
C LYS A 135 -11.76 -27.79 8.74
N ASP A 136 -12.65 -26.80 8.73
CA ASP A 136 -13.09 -26.13 9.97
C ASP A 136 -13.95 -27.06 10.84
N LYS A 137 -14.76 -27.94 10.22
CA LYS A 137 -15.50 -29.00 10.94
C LYS A 137 -14.58 -29.99 11.66
N LYS A 138 -13.41 -30.32 11.11
CA LYS A 138 -12.44 -31.21 11.77
C LYS A 138 -11.83 -30.58 13.03
N LYS A 139 -11.65 -29.25 13.08
CA LYS A 139 -11.20 -28.54 14.30
C LYS A 139 -12.28 -28.44 15.37
N PHE A 140 -13.55 -28.39 14.98
CA PHE A 140 -14.66 -28.32 15.94
C PHE A 140 -14.87 -29.66 16.68
N ILE A 141 -14.67 -30.79 15.99
CA ILE A 141 -14.86 -32.12 16.59
C ILE A 141 -13.77 -32.45 17.62
N SER A 142 -12.51 -32.01 17.41
CA SER A 142 -11.44 -32.27 18.39
C SER A 142 -11.59 -31.48 19.70
N VAL A 143 -12.34 -30.38 19.71
CA VAL A 143 -12.62 -29.60 20.94
C VAL A 143 -13.79 -30.21 21.71
N VAL A 144 -14.78 -30.78 21.03
CA VAL A 144 -15.90 -31.49 21.68
C VAL A 144 -15.46 -32.86 22.21
N ALA A 145 -14.53 -33.54 21.54
CA ALA A 145 -14.00 -34.82 22.00
C ALA A 145 -13.04 -34.74 23.21
N ASN A 146 -12.49 -33.56 23.51
CA ASN A 146 -11.56 -33.33 24.63
C ASN A 146 -12.17 -32.50 25.77
N GLY A 147 -13.50 -32.32 25.77
CA GLY A 147 -14.21 -31.44 26.71
C GLY A 147 -15.60 -31.95 27.07
N LEU A 148 -15.75 -33.26 27.26
CA LEU A 148 -16.94 -33.85 27.85
C LEU A 148 -16.58 -34.44 29.22
N VAL A 149 -17.26 -33.86 30.22
CA VAL A 149 -17.54 -34.37 31.56
C VAL A 149 -17.83 -35.87 31.55
#